data_AF-A0A813LGJ8-F1
#
_entry.id   AF-A0A813LGJ8-F1
#
_cell.length_a   1.000
_cell.length_b   1.000
_cell.length_c   1.000
_cell.angle_alpha   90.00
_cell.angle_beta   90.00
_cell.angle_gamma   90.00
#
_symmetry.space_group_name_H-M   'P 1'
#
loop_
_entity.id
_entity.type
_entity.pdbx_description
1 polymer ?
#
loop_
_entity_poly.entity_id
_entity_poly.type
_entity_poly.pdbx_seq_one_letter_code
_entity_poly.pdbx_strand_id
1 'polypeptide(L)'
;MCTCGCRGWRTLFPLLLAWSEDLNEGANAEKGWALAVLDFFADWPAWVEVAALRIWKHGQSPCPCCKINNSDMTAEGALTAVTSDGGPWEQYTDEDYKRDVSQSSFVVEVATPGDRQLILQSLRYVKARRGRCLFKKINHLRLKSGDRLEPSTWLQDSAKFETMTVPFKVLFWRCSKRDRVTHPSPVLEIEGVTVDTWGIDLLHSWVLGPLGNYIAKSILLLISSKPYSRKSVYLDAEACQRVSLLALKGDLMNHYAARRASDMNWKAKGSQVWNLTISMLGSGDNPCLSAKAAETHGLLKFVVETLAKHERNFEESRAPTAALLLEAGRAAVKFDDTLNQHSGRPVSSEMCQQLLFSFTRFACLFEKAGGK
;
A
#
# COMPACT_ATOMS: atom_id res chain seq x y z
N MET A 1 -15.70 -5.10 -17.49
CA MET A 1 -14.33 -4.70 -17.94
C MET A 1 -14.47 -3.63 -19.01
N CYS A 2 -13.68 -2.55 -18.98
CA CYS A 2 -13.70 -1.55 -20.06
C CYS A 2 -13.46 -2.23 -21.42
N THR A 3 -14.28 -1.92 -22.42
CA THR A 3 -14.14 -2.38 -23.83
C THR A 3 -12.78 -2.03 -24.43
N CYS A 4 -12.12 -1.04 -23.84
CA CYS A 4 -10.83 -0.51 -24.25
C CYS A 4 -9.60 -1.16 -23.62
N GLY A 5 -9.78 -2.02 -22.61
CA GLY A 5 -8.70 -2.69 -21.88
C GLY A 5 -7.72 -1.80 -21.07
N CYS A 6 -8.09 -0.57 -20.72
CA CYS A 6 -7.28 0.35 -19.91
C CYS A 6 -7.34 0.11 -18.39
N ARG A 7 -7.80 -1.07 -17.95
CA ARG A 7 -8.12 -1.38 -16.54
C ARG A 7 -9.16 -0.46 -15.86
N GLY A 8 -9.87 0.37 -16.62
CA GLY A 8 -10.88 1.27 -16.07
C GLY A 8 -10.43 2.72 -15.98
N TRP A 9 -9.20 3.06 -16.37
CA TRP A 9 -8.73 4.45 -16.43
C TRP A 9 -9.63 5.38 -17.26
N ARG A 10 -10.21 4.91 -18.37
CA ARG A 10 -11.21 5.68 -19.16
C ARG A 10 -12.51 5.95 -18.41
N THR A 11 -12.82 5.17 -17.39
CA THR A 11 -13.98 5.37 -16.51
C THR A 11 -13.61 6.22 -15.31
N LEU A 12 -12.39 6.05 -14.78
CA LEU A 12 -11.90 6.79 -13.62
C LEU A 12 -11.49 8.22 -13.98
N PHE A 13 -10.82 8.43 -15.11
CA PHE A 13 -10.31 9.74 -15.55
C PHE A 13 -11.41 10.82 -15.60
N PRO A 14 -12.59 10.60 -16.21
CA PRO A 14 -13.64 11.62 -16.22
C PRO A 14 -14.12 12.00 -14.81
N LEU A 15 -14.16 11.04 -13.88
CA LEU A 15 -14.55 11.29 -12.49
C LEU A 15 -13.49 12.13 -11.77
N LEU A 16 -12.20 11.79 -11.96
CA LEU A 16 -11.10 12.54 -11.36
C LEU A 16 -10.96 13.93 -11.97
N LEU A 17 -11.21 14.08 -13.28
CA LEU A 17 -11.18 15.36 -13.96
C LEU A 17 -12.29 16.27 -13.44
N ALA A 18 -13.54 15.79 -13.40
CA ALA A 18 -14.67 16.56 -12.87
C ALA A 18 -14.42 16.98 -11.42
N TRP A 19 -13.89 16.07 -10.59
CA TRP A 19 -13.55 16.38 -9.22
C TRP A 19 -12.44 17.43 -9.08
N SER A 20 -11.42 17.37 -9.93
CA SER A 20 -10.35 18.38 -9.98
C SER A 20 -10.87 19.74 -10.44
N GLU A 21 -11.72 19.76 -11.46
CA GLU A 21 -12.37 20.98 -11.95
C GLU A 21 -13.26 21.60 -10.85
N ASP A 22 -14.11 20.80 -10.18
CA ASP A 22 -14.96 21.28 -9.09
C ASP A 22 -14.17 21.92 -7.93
N LEU A 23 -13.04 21.31 -7.55
CA LEU A 23 -12.18 21.80 -6.47
C LEU A 23 -11.44 23.08 -6.87
N ASN A 24 -10.91 23.13 -8.09
CA ASN A 24 -10.21 24.31 -8.60
C ASN A 24 -11.17 25.46 -8.93
N GLU A 25 -12.40 25.17 -9.38
CA GLU A 25 -13.45 26.17 -9.59
C GLU A 25 -13.97 26.74 -8.27
N GLY A 26 -14.04 25.94 -7.20
CA GLY A 26 -14.36 26.41 -5.87
C GLY A 26 -13.38 27.46 -5.35
N ALA A 27 -12.13 27.45 -5.81
CA ALA A 27 -11.17 28.50 -5.45
C ALA A 27 -11.48 29.87 -6.11
N ASN A 28 -12.39 29.94 -7.09
CA ASN A 28 -12.79 31.19 -7.73
C ASN A 28 -13.79 31.97 -6.86
N ALA A 29 -13.42 33.22 -6.53
CA ALA A 29 -14.15 34.14 -5.66
C ALA A 29 -15.63 34.39 -6.02
N GLU A 30 -16.07 34.03 -7.23
CA GLU A 30 -17.44 34.22 -7.71
C GLU A 30 -18.48 33.32 -7.03
N LYS A 31 -18.10 32.13 -6.53
CA LYS A 31 -19.06 31.19 -5.88
C LYS A 31 -19.28 31.49 -4.40
N GLY A 32 -18.46 32.34 -3.77
CA GLY A 32 -18.60 32.74 -2.36
C GLY A 32 -18.19 31.67 -1.33
N TRP A 33 -17.65 30.53 -1.77
CA TRP A 33 -17.10 29.47 -0.94
C TRP A 33 -15.83 28.92 -1.58
N ALA A 34 -14.88 28.46 -0.78
CA ALA A 34 -13.66 27.78 -1.23
C ALA A 34 -13.64 26.33 -0.71
N LEU A 35 -13.17 25.40 -1.54
CA LEU A 35 -12.96 24.01 -1.14
C LEU A 35 -11.46 23.76 -0.99
N ALA A 36 -11.09 22.97 0.02
CA ALA A 36 -9.72 22.55 0.24
C ALA A 36 -9.70 21.04 0.49
N VAL A 37 -8.69 20.36 -0.07
CA VAL A 37 -8.41 18.97 0.26
C VAL A 37 -7.68 18.96 1.60
N LEU A 38 -8.34 18.46 2.65
CA LEU A 38 -7.74 18.34 3.98
C LEU A 38 -6.92 17.06 4.13
N ASP A 39 -7.44 15.95 3.61
CA ASP A 39 -6.72 14.68 3.55
C ASP A 39 -7.08 13.92 2.28
N PHE A 40 -6.09 13.22 1.75
CA PHE A 40 -6.28 12.17 0.76
C PHE A 40 -5.79 10.85 1.36
N PHE A 41 -6.73 9.99 1.79
CA PHE A 41 -6.42 8.67 2.33
C PHE A 41 -6.73 7.59 1.32
N ALA A 42 -5.75 6.74 1.05
CA ALA A 42 -5.91 5.52 0.27
C ALA A 42 -4.86 4.51 0.70
N ASP A 43 -5.10 3.23 0.44
CA ASP A 43 -4.02 2.26 0.48
C ASP A 43 -2.97 2.61 -0.59
N TRP A 44 -1.75 2.13 -0.41
CA TRP A 44 -0.65 2.45 -1.33
C TRP A 44 -0.99 2.09 -2.78
N PRO A 45 -1.51 0.88 -3.11
CA PRO A 45 -1.87 0.54 -4.49
C PRO A 45 -2.92 1.47 -5.12
N ALA A 46 -3.97 1.85 -4.38
CA ALA A 46 -5.01 2.74 -4.89
C ALA A 46 -4.47 4.15 -5.10
N TRP A 47 -3.63 4.66 -4.18
CA TRP A 47 -3.02 5.98 -4.35
C TRP A 47 -2.15 6.04 -5.61
N VAL A 48 -1.20 5.11 -5.76
CA VAL A 48 -0.31 5.14 -6.93
C VAL A 48 -1.07 4.90 -8.23
N GLU A 49 -2.21 4.21 -8.22
CA GLU A 49 -3.08 4.09 -9.39
C GLU A 49 -3.75 5.42 -9.75
N VAL A 50 -4.28 6.15 -8.77
CA VAL A 50 -4.90 7.47 -8.97
C VAL A 50 -3.85 8.50 -9.37
N ALA A 51 -2.70 8.54 -8.70
CA ALA A 51 -1.57 9.43 -9.01
C ALA A 51 -0.78 9.02 -10.26
N ALA A 52 -1.18 7.93 -10.93
CA ALA A 52 -0.53 7.41 -12.13
C ALA A 52 0.94 6.97 -11.94
N LEU A 53 1.35 6.60 -10.73
CA LEU A 53 2.69 6.15 -10.38
C LEU A 53 2.82 4.62 -10.45
N ARG A 54 4.06 4.13 -10.42
CA ARG A 54 4.33 2.69 -10.32
C ARG A 54 4.05 2.16 -8.91
N ILE A 55 3.65 0.88 -8.85
CA ILE A 55 3.49 0.15 -7.59
C ILE A 55 4.85 -0.29 -7.01
N TRP A 56 4.88 -0.60 -5.71
CA TRP A 56 6.05 -1.05 -4.95
C TRP A 56 6.81 -2.27 -5.50
N LYS A 57 6.18 -3.06 -6.38
CA LYS A 57 6.85 -4.19 -7.07
C LYS A 57 7.72 -3.76 -8.26
N HIS A 58 7.75 -2.46 -8.61
CA HIS A 58 8.53 -1.99 -9.74
C HIS A 58 10.03 -1.95 -9.41
N GLY A 59 10.86 -2.52 -10.29
CA GLY A 59 12.30 -2.67 -10.03
C GLY A 59 13.05 -1.35 -9.82
N GLN A 60 12.68 -0.28 -10.53
CA GLN A 60 13.42 0.99 -10.51
C GLN A 60 12.72 2.14 -9.77
N SER A 61 11.44 1.98 -9.46
CA SER A 61 10.63 3.04 -8.84
C SER A 61 9.52 2.42 -7.99
N PRO A 62 9.87 1.63 -6.97
CA PRO A 62 8.90 1.03 -6.07
C PRO A 62 8.26 2.07 -5.13
N CYS A 63 9.03 3.05 -4.66
CA CYS A 63 8.52 4.11 -3.79
C CYS A 63 8.00 5.27 -4.63
N PRO A 64 6.79 5.79 -4.40
CA PRO A 64 6.31 7.00 -5.07
C PRO A 64 7.01 8.27 -4.56
N CYS A 65 7.44 8.31 -3.30
CA CYS A 65 7.99 9.50 -2.66
C CYS A 65 9.50 9.70 -2.88
N CYS A 66 10.27 8.62 -3.11
CA CYS A 66 11.73 8.74 -3.26
C CYS A 66 12.27 7.93 -4.44
N LYS A 67 13.51 8.25 -4.83
CA LYS A 67 14.26 7.64 -5.94
C LYS A 67 15.04 6.40 -5.51
N ILE A 68 14.45 5.59 -4.63
CA ILE A 68 14.95 4.25 -4.30
C ILE A 68 14.61 3.25 -5.41
N ASN A 69 15.39 2.18 -5.55
CA ASN A 69 15.05 1.04 -6.39
C ASN A 69 14.61 -0.16 -5.53
N ASN A 70 14.09 -1.23 -6.15
CA ASN A 70 13.54 -2.36 -5.39
C ASN A 70 14.63 -3.14 -4.63
N SER A 71 15.83 -3.28 -5.20
CA SER A 71 16.95 -3.97 -4.53
C SER A 71 17.40 -3.24 -3.26
N ASP A 72 17.47 -1.91 -3.30
CA ASP A 72 17.89 -1.09 -2.17
C ASP A 72 16.80 -1.03 -1.10
N MET A 73 15.52 -1.05 -1.51
CA MET A 73 14.39 -1.08 -0.57
C MET A 73 14.36 -2.35 0.29
N THR A 74 14.87 -3.46 -0.26
CA THR A 74 14.94 -4.76 0.44
C THR A 74 16.34 -5.10 0.96
N ALA A 75 17.30 -4.18 0.85
CA ALA A 75 18.67 -4.44 1.28
C ALA A 75 18.75 -4.52 2.80
N GLU A 76 19.55 -5.46 3.30
CA GLU A 76 19.84 -5.57 4.73
C GLU A 76 20.45 -4.25 5.23
N GLY A 77 19.88 -3.70 6.30
CA GLY A 77 20.32 -2.42 6.85
C GLY A 77 19.78 -1.18 6.13
N ALA A 78 18.96 -1.29 5.07
CA ALA A 78 18.35 -0.13 4.42
C ALA A 78 17.57 0.77 5.41
N LEU A 79 16.91 0.15 6.40
CA LEU A 79 16.21 0.85 7.47
C LEU A 79 17.15 1.60 8.43
N THR A 80 18.41 1.23 8.54
CA THR A 80 19.36 1.90 9.46
C THR A 80 19.77 3.28 8.98
N ALA A 81 19.61 3.55 7.68
CA ALA A 81 19.86 4.86 7.10
C ALA A 81 18.65 5.81 7.18
N VAL A 82 17.48 5.32 7.64
CA VAL A 82 16.26 6.12 7.79
C VAL A 82 16.26 6.82 9.16
N THR A 83 16.05 8.13 9.15
CA THR A 83 15.88 8.97 10.34
C THR A 83 14.45 9.53 10.41
N SER A 84 14.11 10.23 11.50
CA SER A 84 12.81 10.92 11.61
C SER A 84 12.62 11.98 10.53
N ASP A 85 13.72 12.52 10.02
CA ASP A 85 13.73 13.68 9.13
C ASP A 85 13.85 13.27 7.65
N GLY A 86 14.15 11.99 7.37
CA GLY A 86 14.20 11.48 6.01
C GLY A 86 14.95 10.15 5.85
N GLY A 87 14.98 9.67 4.62
CA GLY A 87 15.84 8.55 4.21
C GLY A 87 17.08 9.04 3.45
N PRO A 88 18.05 8.15 3.17
CA PRO A 88 19.25 8.50 2.40
C PRO A 88 18.96 8.71 0.90
N TRP A 89 17.72 8.43 0.47
CA TRP A 89 17.34 8.47 -0.94
C TRP A 89 16.81 9.85 -1.30
N GLU A 90 17.23 10.33 -2.47
CA GLU A 90 16.72 11.55 -3.06
C GLU A 90 15.19 11.49 -3.17
N GLN A 91 14.51 12.57 -2.77
CA GLN A 91 13.06 12.68 -2.86
C GLN A 91 12.63 12.82 -4.33
N TYR A 92 11.45 12.31 -4.63
CA TYR A 92 10.77 12.51 -5.90
C TYR A 92 9.74 13.62 -5.70
N THR A 93 10.01 14.79 -6.26
CA THR A 93 9.22 15.99 -6.00
C THR A 93 8.10 16.19 -7.02
N ASP A 94 7.23 17.14 -6.75
CA ASP A 94 6.19 17.57 -7.69
C ASP A 94 6.78 18.11 -9.00
N GLU A 95 7.92 18.81 -8.95
CA GLU A 95 8.62 19.26 -10.15
C GLU A 95 9.16 18.11 -10.98
N ASP A 96 9.64 17.04 -10.34
CA ASP A 96 10.04 15.82 -11.05
C ASP A 96 8.83 15.16 -11.73
N TYR A 97 7.68 15.09 -11.05
CA TYR A 97 6.44 14.60 -11.64
C TYR A 97 5.99 15.42 -12.85
N LYS A 98 5.94 16.75 -12.73
CA LYS A 98 5.59 17.66 -13.83
C LYS A 98 6.56 17.52 -15.00
N ARG A 99 7.85 17.30 -14.72
CA ARG A 99 8.87 17.04 -15.75
C ARG A 99 8.61 15.71 -16.46
N ASP A 100 8.36 14.63 -15.73
CA ASP A 100 8.06 13.32 -16.32
C ASP A 100 6.79 13.35 -17.19
N VAL A 101 5.76 14.05 -16.72
CA VAL A 101 4.51 14.27 -17.47
C VAL A 101 4.76 15.06 -18.74
N SER A 102 5.47 16.19 -18.67
CA SER A 102 5.72 17.04 -19.85
C SER A 102 6.58 16.35 -20.90
N GLN A 103 7.58 15.54 -20.50
CA GLN A 103 8.44 14.80 -21.43
C GLN A 103 7.72 13.66 -22.16
N SER A 104 6.69 13.11 -21.52
CA SER A 104 5.97 11.92 -22.02
C SER A 104 4.64 12.26 -22.70
N SER A 105 4.15 13.49 -22.56
CA SER A 105 2.89 13.97 -23.10
C SER A 105 3.04 14.59 -24.49
N PHE A 106 2.36 14.02 -25.47
CA PHE A 106 2.34 14.51 -26.85
C PHE A 106 0.91 14.87 -27.24
N VAL A 107 0.58 16.15 -27.17
CA VAL A 107 -0.71 16.67 -27.65
C VAL A 107 -0.66 16.81 -29.16
N VAL A 108 -1.62 16.19 -29.85
CA VAL A 108 -1.73 16.20 -31.31
C VAL A 108 -3.05 16.83 -31.70
N GLU A 109 -2.98 17.80 -32.60
CA GLU A 109 -4.15 18.35 -33.28
C GLU A 109 -4.48 17.49 -34.50
N VAL A 110 -5.66 16.86 -34.47
CA VAL A 110 -6.19 16.08 -35.57
C VAL A 110 -7.00 17.02 -36.45
N ALA A 111 -6.31 17.67 -37.39
CA ALA A 111 -6.90 18.72 -38.23
C ALA A 111 -7.80 18.18 -39.35
N THR A 112 -7.45 17.02 -39.92
CA THR A 112 -8.13 16.49 -41.11
C THR A 112 -8.73 15.09 -40.89
N PRO A 113 -9.78 14.72 -41.65
CA PRO A 113 -10.29 13.34 -41.65
C PRO A 113 -9.21 12.32 -42.03
N GLY A 114 -8.26 12.71 -42.89
CA GLY A 114 -7.11 11.88 -43.29
C GLY A 114 -6.19 11.57 -42.11
N ASP A 115 -5.86 12.56 -41.28
CA ASP A 115 -5.06 12.36 -40.06
C ASP A 115 -5.77 11.44 -39.08
N ARG A 116 -7.07 11.67 -38.85
CA ARG A 116 -7.89 10.81 -37.98
C ARG A 116 -7.86 9.37 -38.47
N GLN A 117 -8.06 9.15 -39.77
CA GLN A 117 -8.06 7.82 -40.37
C GLN A 117 -6.69 7.16 -40.29
N LEU A 118 -5.60 7.91 -40.53
CA LEU A 118 -4.24 7.40 -40.45
C LEU A 118 -3.89 6.98 -39.02
N ILE A 119 -4.23 7.80 -38.02
CA ILE A 119 -4.06 7.45 -36.61
C ILE A 119 -4.88 6.20 -36.28
N LEU A 120 -6.16 6.17 -36.68
CA LEU A 120 -7.06 5.05 -36.39
C LEU A 120 -6.52 3.73 -36.93
N GLN A 121 -6.07 3.71 -38.18
CA GLN A 121 -5.44 2.56 -38.82
C GLN A 121 -4.11 2.17 -38.17
N SER A 122 -3.51 3.05 -37.37
CA SER A 122 -2.25 2.82 -36.64
C SER A 122 -2.47 2.34 -35.20
N LEU A 123 -3.68 2.43 -34.66
CA LEU A 123 -3.99 2.09 -33.27
C LEU A 123 -4.32 0.61 -33.12
N ARG A 124 -3.68 -0.06 -32.17
CA ARG A 124 -4.04 -1.41 -31.72
C ARG A 124 -4.02 -1.53 -30.21
N TYR A 125 -4.84 -2.41 -29.66
CA TYR A 125 -4.78 -2.69 -28.23
C TYR A 125 -3.49 -3.45 -27.87
N VAL A 126 -2.77 -2.97 -26.85
CA VAL A 126 -1.55 -3.59 -26.34
C VAL A 126 -1.71 -3.86 -24.84
N LYS A 127 -1.96 -5.13 -24.47
CA LYS A 127 -2.17 -5.56 -23.07
C LYS A 127 -1.05 -5.11 -22.13
N ALA A 128 0.20 -5.27 -22.55
CA ALA A 128 1.38 -4.89 -21.75
C ALA A 128 1.47 -3.38 -21.47
N ARG A 129 0.91 -2.54 -22.35
CA ARG A 129 0.84 -1.09 -22.20
C ARG A 129 -0.55 -0.62 -21.73
N ARG A 130 -1.49 -1.53 -21.47
CA ARG A 130 -2.84 -1.23 -20.92
C ARG A 130 -3.61 -0.17 -21.71
N GLY A 131 -3.61 -0.25 -23.04
CA GLY A 131 -4.37 0.70 -23.86
C GLY A 131 -4.16 0.55 -25.36
N ARG A 132 -4.69 1.52 -26.13
CA ARG A 132 -4.52 1.57 -27.59
C ARG A 132 -3.20 2.29 -27.90
N CYS A 133 -2.27 1.61 -28.54
CA CYS A 133 -0.98 2.15 -28.90
C CYS A 133 -0.79 2.16 -30.42
N LEU A 134 0.02 3.10 -30.89
CA LEU A 134 0.47 3.13 -32.27
C LEU A 134 1.40 1.95 -32.55
N PHE A 135 1.21 1.24 -33.65
CA PHE A 135 2.17 0.23 -34.12
C PHE A 135 3.10 0.73 -35.23
N LYS A 136 2.80 1.90 -35.80
CA LYS A 136 3.63 2.60 -36.79
C LYS A 136 3.84 4.05 -36.38
N LYS A 137 4.98 4.62 -36.76
CA LYS A 137 5.26 6.05 -36.59
C LYS A 137 4.44 6.88 -37.58
N ILE A 138 4.06 8.09 -37.19
CA ILE A 138 3.39 9.08 -38.03
C ILE A 138 4.19 10.37 -37.95
N ASN A 139 5.09 10.56 -38.92
CA ASN A 139 6.16 11.56 -38.82
C ASN A 139 5.63 13.00 -38.77
N HIS A 140 4.65 13.37 -39.60
CA HIS A 140 4.15 14.74 -39.65
C HIS A 140 3.39 15.15 -38.38
N LEU A 141 2.87 14.18 -37.62
CA LEU A 141 2.26 14.38 -36.31
C LEU A 141 3.25 14.15 -35.14
N ARG A 142 4.54 13.89 -35.44
CA ARG A 142 5.61 13.62 -34.45
C ARG A 142 5.31 12.43 -33.52
N LEU A 143 4.48 11.50 -33.98
CA LEU A 143 4.08 10.31 -33.23
C LEU A 143 5.00 9.11 -33.54
N LYS A 144 5.36 8.36 -32.50
CA LYS A 144 6.22 7.18 -32.58
C LYS A 144 5.41 5.90 -32.35
N SER A 145 5.94 4.78 -32.87
CA SER A 145 5.42 3.46 -32.49
C SER A 145 5.53 3.26 -30.98
N GLY A 146 4.46 2.78 -30.37
CA GLY A 146 4.34 2.55 -28.93
C GLY A 146 3.65 3.69 -28.17
N ASP A 147 3.50 4.88 -28.75
CA ASP A 147 2.75 5.97 -28.12
C ASP A 147 1.29 5.53 -27.90
N ARG A 148 0.78 5.74 -26.70
CA ARG A 148 -0.53 5.25 -26.22
C ARG A 148 -1.54 6.38 -26.22
N LEU A 149 -2.73 6.17 -26.80
CA LEU A 149 -3.82 7.14 -26.76
C LEU A 149 -4.39 7.19 -25.33
N GLU A 150 -4.33 8.37 -24.72
CA GLU A 150 -4.81 8.63 -23.36
C GLU A 150 -6.14 9.39 -23.34
N PRO A 151 -6.95 9.20 -22.29
CA PRO A 151 -7.90 10.20 -21.84
C PRO A 151 -7.24 11.57 -21.60
N SER A 152 -7.94 12.64 -21.95
CA SER A 152 -7.55 14.02 -21.68
C SER A 152 -8.78 14.92 -21.58
N THR A 153 -8.60 16.20 -21.24
CA THR A 153 -9.68 17.21 -21.27
C THR A 153 -10.37 17.29 -22.63
N TRP A 154 -9.63 17.14 -23.73
CA TRP A 154 -10.17 17.16 -25.10
C TRP A 154 -10.82 15.85 -25.57
N LEU A 155 -10.48 14.71 -24.96
CA LEU A 155 -10.98 13.38 -25.32
C LEU A 155 -11.00 12.49 -24.08
N GLN A 156 -12.06 12.62 -23.27
CA GLN A 156 -12.17 11.91 -22.00
C GLN A 156 -12.31 10.38 -22.20
N ASP A 157 -13.04 9.95 -23.24
CA ASP A 157 -13.13 8.55 -23.62
C ASP A 157 -12.39 8.30 -24.94
N SER A 158 -11.22 7.67 -24.84
CA SER A 158 -10.42 7.30 -26.02
C SER A 158 -11.03 6.19 -26.89
N ALA A 159 -12.22 5.66 -26.57
CA ALA A 159 -13.01 4.85 -27.50
C ALA A 159 -13.75 5.74 -28.51
N LYS A 160 -14.12 6.96 -28.12
CA LYS A 160 -14.82 7.93 -28.99
C LYS A 160 -13.93 8.55 -30.08
N PHE A 161 -12.63 8.25 -30.08
CA PHE A 161 -11.69 8.76 -31.10
C PHE A 161 -12.20 8.57 -32.53
N GLU A 162 -12.84 7.42 -32.82
CA GLU A 162 -13.37 7.08 -34.14
C GLU A 162 -14.53 7.98 -34.58
N THR A 163 -15.30 8.48 -33.62
CA THR A 163 -16.52 9.26 -33.86
C THR A 163 -16.31 10.77 -33.73
N MET A 164 -15.15 11.22 -33.24
CA MET A 164 -14.84 12.65 -33.09
C MET A 164 -14.80 13.37 -34.43
N THR A 165 -15.50 14.51 -34.54
CA THR A 165 -15.43 15.42 -35.68
C THR A 165 -14.16 16.24 -35.64
N VAL A 166 -13.46 16.37 -36.77
CA VAL A 166 -12.27 17.24 -36.89
C VAL A 166 -12.65 18.71 -37.06
N PRO A 167 -11.83 19.67 -36.56
CA PRO A 167 -10.58 19.47 -35.83
C PRO A 167 -10.79 19.19 -34.33
N PHE A 168 -9.93 18.36 -33.73
CA PHE A 168 -9.91 18.14 -32.28
C PHE A 168 -8.50 17.81 -31.79
N LYS A 169 -8.25 17.99 -30.49
CA LYS A 169 -6.97 17.64 -29.85
C LYS A 169 -7.07 16.28 -29.16
N VAL A 170 -5.96 15.55 -29.14
CA VAL A 170 -5.81 14.29 -28.41
C VAL A 170 -4.46 14.20 -27.74
N LEU A 171 -4.39 13.47 -26.64
CA LEU A 171 -3.15 13.19 -25.94
C LEU A 171 -2.63 11.78 -26.27
N PHE A 172 -1.37 11.73 -26.69
CA PHE A 172 -0.59 10.50 -26.75
C PHE A 172 0.46 10.48 -25.65
N TRP A 173 0.52 9.38 -24.90
CA TRP A 173 1.52 9.13 -23.88
C TRP A 173 2.62 8.22 -24.39
N ARG A 174 3.87 8.68 -24.32
CA ARG A 174 5.04 7.92 -24.73
C ARG A 174 5.55 7.05 -23.59
N CYS A 175 5.03 5.82 -23.48
CA CYS A 175 5.49 4.90 -22.43
C CYS A 175 6.92 4.36 -22.69
N SER A 176 7.76 4.39 -21.66
CA SER A 176 8.92 3.53 -21.46
C SER A 176 8.69 2.58 -20.27
N LYS A 177 9.44 1.46 -20.26
CA LYS A 177 9.39 0.47 -19.18
C LYS A 177 10.05 0.97 -17.90
N ARG A 178 10.91 1.97 -17.99
CA ARG A 178 11.67 2.53 -16.86
C ARG A 178 10.94 3.67 -16.18
N ASP A 179 9.90 4.20 -16.82
CA ASP A 179 9.23 5.40 -16.35
C ASP A 179 8.43 5.13 -15.08
N ARG A 180 8.54 6.08 -14.16
CA ARG A 180 7.82 6.13 -12.89
C ARG A 180 6.37 6.56 -13.08
N VAL A 181 6.14 7.59 -13.90
CA VAL A 181 4.80 8.04 -14.26
C VAL A 181 4.27 7.19 -15.42
N THR A 182 3.00 6.79 -15.31
CA THR A 182 2.38 5.87 -16.26
C THR A 182 1.38 6.56 -17.19
N HIS A 183 0.85 7.72 -16.80
CA HIS A 183 0.00 8.65 -17.56
C HIS A 183 -0.13 9.95 -16.73
N PRO A 184 -0.64 11.08 -17.25
CA PRO A 184 -1.02 12.20 -16.38
C PRO A 184 -2.22 11.82 -15.50
N SER A 185 -2.29 12.43 -14.31
CA SER A 185 -3.41 12.31 -13.38
C SER A 185 -4.03 13.68 -13.09
N PRO A 186 -5.35 13.85 -13.28
CA PRO A 186 -6.05 15.07 -12.88
C PRO A 186 -5.99 15.37 -11.37
N VAL A 187 -5.79 14.35 -10.52
CA VAL A 187 -5.73 14.56 -9.06
C VAL A 187 -4.52 15.39 -8.66
N LEU A 188 -3.41 15.28 -9.40
CA LEU A 188 -2.20 16.06 -9.17
C LEU A 188 -2.25 17.45 -9.83
N GLU A 189 -3.38 17.81 -10.43
CA GLU A 189 -3.68 19.18 -10.90
C GLU A 189 -4.57 19.94 -9.89
N ILE A 190 -4.98 19.30 -8.79
CA ILE A 190 -5.70 19.95 -7.69
C ILE A 190 -4.69 20.77 -6.90
N GLU A 191 -5.01 22.04 -6.66
CA GLU A 191 -4.15 22.90 -5.86
C GLU A 191 -3.87 22.32 -4.46
N GLY A 192 -2.59 22.27 -4.08
CA GLY A 192 -2.16 21.71 -2.80
C GLY A 192 -2.07 20.18 -2.75
N VAL A 193 -2.45 19.46 -3.82
CA VAL A 193 -2.26 18.01 -3.93
C VAL A 193 -1.05 17.71 -4.80
N THR A 194 -0.01 17.16 -4.18
CA THR A 194 1.25 16.80 -4.82
C THR A 194 1.61 15.34 -4.53
N VAL A 195 2.71 14.87 -5.11
CA VAL A 195 3.21 13.49 -4.91
C VAL A 195 3.68 13.20 -3.48
N ASP A 196 3.86 14.24 -2.64
CA ASP A 196 4.34 14.18 -1.26
C ASP A 196 3.28 14.60 -0.22
N THR A 197 2.08 15.03 -0.61
CA THR A 197 1.01 15.46 0.32
C THR A 197 0.02 14.36 0.74
N TRP A 198 0.38 13.08 0.59
CA TRP A 198 -0.53 11.97 0.87
C TRP A 198 -0.15 11.21 2.15
N GLY A 199 -1.16 10.74 2.87
CA GLY A 199 -0.98 9.92 4.06
C GLY A 199 -0.89 8.44 3.70
N ILE A 200 0.24 7.80 4.01
CA ILE A 200 0.32 6.34 3.93
C ILE A 200 -0.60 5.75 4.98
N ASP A 201 -1.51 4.90 4.52
CA ASP A 201 -2.47 4.22 5.38
C ASP A 201 -1.78 3.26 6.39
N LEU A 202 -1.92 3.56 7.68
CA LEU A 202 -1.42 2.75 8.79
C LEU A 202 -2.06 1.35 8.83
N LEU A 203 -3.28 1.22 8.34
CA LEU A 203 -3.99 -0.05 8.27
C LEU A 203 -3.18 -1.08 7.48
N HIS A 204 -2.69 -0.72 6.28
CA HIS A 204 -1.94 -1.65 5.42
C HIS A 204 -0.43 -1.60 5.66
N SER A 205 0.13 -0.44 6.01
CA SER A 205 1.58 -0.29 6.22
C SER A 205 2.07 -0.85 7.55
N TRP A 206 1.19 -0.92 8.56
CA TRP A 206 1.52 -1.43 9.89
C TRP A 206 0.65 -2.63 10.28
N VAL A 207 -0.67 -2.42 10.40
CA VAL A 207 -1.57 -3.36 11.09
C VAL A 207 -1.76 -4.67 10.32
N LEU A 208 -2.14 -4.59 9.04
CA LEU A 208 -2.35 -5.75 8.17
C LEU A 208 -1.07 -6.20 7.45
N GLY A 209 -0.02 -5.38 7.50
CA GLY A 209 1.29 -5.71 6.93
C GLY A 209 2.18 -6.42 7.96
N PRO A 210 3.27 -5.77 8.41
CA PRO A 210 4.28 -6.41 9.24
C PRO A 210 3.75 -6.90 10.60
N LEU A 211 2.81 -6.19 11.22
CA LEU A 211 2.24 -6.60 12.51
C LEU A 211 1.43 -7.90 12.38
N GLY A 212 0.64 -8.02 11.31
CA GLY A 212 -0.11 -9.23 10.98
C GLY A 212 0.81 -10.44 10.79
N ASN A 213 1.88 -10.29 10.01
CA ASN A 213 2.89 -11.33 9.81
C ASN A 213 3.54 -11.76 11.14
N TYR A 214 3.87 -10.80 12.00
CA TYR A 214 4.43 -11.05 13.32
C TYR A 214 3.49 -11.87 14.21
N ILE A 215 2.22 -11.49 14.30
CA ILE A 215 1.23 -12.19 15.11
C ILE A 215 1.04 -13.62 14.59
N ALA A 216 0.90 -13.78 13.27
CA ALA A 216 0.77 -15.10 12.64
C ALA A 216 1.97 -15.99 12.97
N LYS A 217 3.20 -15.50 12.77
CA LYS A 217 4.43 -16.25 13.05
C LYS A 217 4.53 -16.63 14.53
N SER A 218 4.19 -15.72 15.43
CA SER A 218 4.26 -15.95 16.87
C SER A 218 3.25 -16.99 17.33
N ILE A 219 2.01 -16.96 16.80
CA ILE A 219 1.01 -17.98 17.09
C ILE A 219 1.46 -19.34 16.53
N LEU A 220 2.00 -19.39 15.30
CA LEU A 220 2.54 -20.62 14.71
C LEU A 220 3.68 -21.22 15.56
N LEU A 221 4.56 -20.38 16.10
CA LEU A 221 5.59 -20.81 17.04
C LEU A 221 5.00 -21.37 18.34
N LEU A 222 4.03 -20.66 18.93
CA LEU A 222 3.36 -21.06 20.17
C LEU A 222 2.66 -22.40 20.04
N ILE A 223 1.82 -22.59 19.02
CA ILE A 223 1.08 -23.86 18.83
C ILE A 223 2.01 -25.03 18.47
N SER A 224 3.19 -24.74 17.95
CA SER A 224 4.19 -25.76 17.63
C SER A 224 5.08 -26.10 18.82
N SER A 225 5.02 -25.35 19.93
CA SER A 225 5.93 -25.46 21.09
C SER A 225 5.17 -25.77 22.37
N LYS A 226 5.85 -26.24 23.42
CA LYS A 226 5.22 -26.39 24.74
C LYS A 226 4.88 -25.00 25.30
N PRO A 227 3.73 -24.82 25.98
CA PRO A 227 2.81 -25.86 26.45
C PRO A 227 1.69 -26.23 25.47
N TYR A 228 1.57 -25.58 24.30
CA TYR A 228 0.41 -25.78 23.42
C TYR A 228 0.55 -26.99 22.51
N SER A 229 1.77 -27.33 22.09
CA SER A 229 1.99 -28.45 21.19
C SER A 229 1.31 -29.72 21.70
N ARG A 230 0.44 -30.28 20.87
CA ARG A 230 -0.19 -31.57 21.08
C ARG A 230 0.33 -32.51 20.01
N LYS A 231 0.92 -33.62 20.44
CA LYS A 231 1.30 -34.72 19.55
C LYS A 231 0.43 -35.92 19.91
N SER A 232 -0.10 -36.59 18.90
CA SER A 232 -0.89 -37.80 19.05
C SER A 232 -0.45 -38.80 18.00
N VAL A 233 -0.36 -40.08 18.36
CA VAL A 233 -0.05 -41.17 17.42
C VAL A 233 -1.26 -41.45 16.51
N TYR A 234 -2.46 -41.02 16.92
CA TYR A 234 -3.72 -41.29 16.22
C TYR A 234 -4.21 -40.15 15.32
N LEU A 235 -3.55 -39.00 15.35
CA LEU A 235 -3.93 -37.83 14.57
C LEU A 235 -2.80 -37.47 13.62
N ASP A 236 -3.17 -37.02 12.42
CA ASP A 236 -2.21 -36.40 11.51
C ASP A 236 -1.69 -35.05 12.07
N ALA A 237 -0.67 -34.50 11.40
CA ALA A 237 -0.02 -33.26 11.81
C ALA A 237 -0.98 -32.04 11.80
N GLU A 238 -1.92 -31.99 10.85
CA GLU A 238 -2.88 -30.89 10.73
C GLU A 238 -3.90 -30.93 11.87
N ALA A 239 -4.44 -32.11 12.18
CA ALA A 239 -5.32 -32.34 13.30
C ALA A 239 -4.61 -32.02 14.63
N CYS A 240 -3.34 -32.43 14.80
CA CYS A 240 -2.53 -32.06 15.95
C CYS A 240 -2.36 -30.53 16.10
N GLN A 241 -2.13 -29.82 14.99
CA GLN A 241 -2.05 -28.35 15.00
C GLN A 241 -3.40 -27.71 15.36
N ARG A 242 -4.52 -28.22 14.84
CA ARG A 242 -5.86 -27.74 15.19
C ARG A 242 -6.15 -27.90 16.68
N VAL A 243 -5.77 -29.02 17.29
CA VAL A 243 -5.93 -29.23 18.74
C VAL A 243 -5.02 -28.29 19.54
N SER A 244 -3.78 -28.08 19.09
CA SER A 244 -2.87 -27.10 19.71
C SER A 244 -3.44 -25.68 19.65
N LEU A 245 -4.04 -25.29 18.52
CA LEU A 245 -4.72 -24.00 18.36
C LEU A 245 -5.97 -23.90 19.24
N LEU A 246 -6.73 -24.98 19.42
CA LEU A 246 -7.89 -24.98 20.33
C LEU A 246 -7.46 -24.69 21.78
N ALA A 247 -6.35 -25.26 22.23
CA ALA A 247 -5.81 -24.95 23.56
C ALA A 247 -5.42 -23.46 23.69
N LEU A 248 -4.75 -22.91 22.69
CA LEU A 248 -4.39 -21.48 22.65
C LEU A 248 -5.62 -20.58 22.58
N LYS A 249 -6.68 -20.97 21.86
CA LYS A 249 -7.95 -20.25 21.82
C LYS A 249 -8.62 -20.18 23.19
N GLY A 250 -8.52 -21.23 24.00
CA GLY A 250 -9.00 -21.21 25.38
C GLY A 250 -8.34 -20.09 26.19
N ASP A 251 -7.01 -19.99 26.11
CA ASP A 251 -6.25 -18.93 26.76
C ASP A 251 -6.56 -17.54 26.19
N LEU A 252 -6.77 -17.42 24.88
CA LEU A 252 -7.17 -16.18 24.23
C LEU A 252 -8.52 -15.66 24.76
N MET A 253 -9.50 -16.54 24.90
CA MET A 253 -10.82 -16.17 25.42
C MET A 253 -10.73 -15.76 26.90
N ASN A 254 -9.89 -16.44 27.68
CA ASN A 254 -9.60 -16.05 29.07
C ASN A 254 -8.92 -14.68 29.15
N HIS A 255 -7.95 -14.40 28.26
CA HIS A 255 -7.31 -13.08 28.16
C HIS A 255 -8.34 -11.99 27.83
N TYR A 256 -9.21 -12.22 26.85
CA TYR A 256 -10.28 -11.26 26.52
C TYR A 256 -11.26 -11.04 27.69
N ALA A 257 -11.62 -12.09 28.43
CA ALA A 257 -12.47 -11.97 29.60
C ALA A 257 -11.80 -11.14 30.70
N ALA A 258 -10.52 -11.39 30.99
CA ALA A 258 -9.75 -10.63 31.95
C ALA A 258 -9.65 -9.14 31.56
N ARG A 259 -9.31 -8.86 30.30
CA ARG A 259 -9.23 -7.48 29.78
C ARG A 259 -10.54 -6.72 29.88
N ARG A 260 -11.67 -7.36 29.57
CA ARG A 260 -13.01 -6.76 29.77
C ARG A 260 -13.30 -6.39 31.21
N ALA A 261 -12.79 -7.17 32.18
CA ALA A 261 -13.02 -6.93 33.59
C ALA A 261 -12.11 -5.83 34.16
N SER A 262 -10.86 -5.74 33.68
CA SER A 262 -9.83 -4.87 34.28
C SER A 262 -9.58 -3.55 33.54
N ASP A 263 -9.89 -3.46 32.25
CA ASP A 263 -9.53 -2.32 31.41
C ASP A 263 -10.79 -1.64 30.84
N MET A 264 -11.11 -0.46 31.38
CA MET A 264 -12.28 0.32 30.97
C MET A 264 -12.15 0.85 29.53
N ASN A 265 -10.91 1.10 29.07
CA ASN A 265 -10.64 1.52 27.69
C ASN A 265 -10.76 0.35 26.71
N TRP A 266 -10.43 -0.88 27.15
CA TRP A 266 -10.67 -2.09 26.38
C TRP A 266 -12.15 -2.30 26.07
N LYS A 267 -13.07 -1.93 26.97
CA LYS A 267 -14.51 -2.02 26.69
C LYS A 267 -14.95 -1.13 25.53
N ALA A 268 -14.26 0.00 25.31
CA ALA A 268 -14.54 0.93 24.23
C ALA A 268 -13.80 0.61 22.92
N LYS A 269 -12.58 0.05 22.99
CA LYS A 269 -11.68 -0.14 21.83
C LYS A 269 -11.26 -1.59 21.55
N GLY A 270 -11.51 -2.50 22.48
CA GLY A 270 -11.05 -3.89 22.44
C GLY A 270 -11.91 -4.75 21.52
N SER A 271 -11.41 -5.01 20.32
CA SER A 271 -12.05 -5.96 19.43
C SER A 271 -11.41 -7.36 19.56
N GLN A 272 -12.19 -8.38 19.23
CA GLN A 272 -11.89 -9.77 19.56
C GLN A 272 -12.00 -10.65 18.33
N VAL A 273 -11.04 -11.57 18.17
CA VAL A 273 -11.17 -12.65 17.20
C VAL A 273 -12.02 -13.76 17.81
N TRP A 274 -13.27 -13.86 17.36
CA TRP A 274 -14.20 -14.90 17.84
C TRP A 274 -13.80 -16.30 17.37
N ASN A 275 -13.29 -16.43 16.15
CA ASN A 275 -12.95 -17.72 15.57
C ASN A 275 -11.60 -17.69 14.87
N LEU A 276 -10.53 -17.77 15.66
CA LEU A 276 -9.19 -17.98 15.12
C LEU A 276 -9.07 -19.39 14.50
N THR A 277 -8.54 -19.47 13.28
CA THR A 277 -8.36 -20.73 12.53
C THR A 277 -6.94 -20.80 11.95
N ILE A 278 -6.46 -22.00 11.64
CA ILE A 278 -5.12 -22.19 11.05
C ILE A 278 -5.00 -21.46 9.71
N SER A 279 -6.05 -21.49 8.87
CA SER A 279 -6.06 -20.78 7.58
C SER A 279 -5.87 -19.27 7.71
N MET A 280 -6.24 -18.69 8.86
CA MET A 280 -6.02 -17.27 9.13
C MET A 280 -4.57 -16.93 9.47
N LEU A 281 -3.70 -17.91 9.69
CA LEU A 281 -2.29 -17.69 10.07
C LEU A 281 -1.33 -17.84 8.89
N GLY A 282 -1.82 -18.27 7.73
CA GLY A 282 -0.98 -18.64 6.59
C GLY A 282 -0.19 -19.93 6.86
N SER A 283 1.01 -20.01 6.29
CA SER A 283 1.89 -21.17 6.41
C SER A 283 3.13 -20.85 7.24
N GLY A 284 3.88 -21.86 7.69
CA GLY A 284 5.13 -21.65 8.44
C GLY A 284 6.15 -20.77 7.70
N ASP A 285 6.25 -20.95 6.38
CA ASP A 285 7.20 -20.22 5.51
C ASP A 285 6.67 -18.87 5.03
N ASN A 286 5.35 -18.67 5.10
CA ASN A 286 4.67 -17.45 4.71
C ASN A 286 3.53 -17.15 5.70
N PRO A 287 3.86 -16.70 6.92
CA PRO A 287 2.88 -16.34 7.93
C PRO A 287 2.15 -15.07 7.51
N CYS A 288 0.81 -15.09 7.54
CA CYS A 288 -0.01 -13.94 7.15
C CYS A 288 -1.33 -14.00 7.91
N LEU A 289 -1.60 -12.97 8.72
CA LEU A 289 -2.81 -12.90 9.53
C LEU A 289 -3.99 -12.32 8.74
N SER A 290 -5.02 -13.11 8.48
CA SER A 290 -6.26 -12.64 7.83
C SER A 290 -7.34 -12.24 8.84
N ALA A 291 -6.99 -11.41 9.82
CA ALA A 291 -7.94 -10.85 10.81
C ALA A 291 -8.36 -9.43 10.41
N LYS A 292 -9.43 -8.92 11.04
CA LYS A 292 -9.75 -7.49 10.89
C LYS A 292 -8.71 -6.67 11.63
N ALA A 293 -8.38 -5.49 11.11
CA ALA A 293 -7.33 -4.66 11.72
C ALA A 293 -7.57 -4.28 13.17
N ALA A 294 -8.82 -3.96 13.52
CA ALA A 294 -9.15 -3.71 14.93
C ALA A 294 -8.80 -4.91 15.83
N GLU A 295 -8.92 -6.14 15.30
CA GLU A 295 -8.70 -7.39 16.06
C GLU A 295 -7.21 -7.67 16.25
N THR A 296 -6.37 -7.20 15.33
CA THR A 296 -4.91 -7.31 15.36
C THR A 296 -4.33 -6.71 16.65
N HIS A 297 -4.79 -5.52 17.08
CA HIS A 297 -4.31 -4.88 18.31
C HIS A 297 -4.59 -5.72 19.56
N GLY A 298 -5.76 -6.39 19.59
CA GLY A 298 -6.11 -7.28 20.69
C GLY A 298 -5.27 -8.55 20.70
N LEU A 299 -4.99 -9.12 19.53
CA LEU A 299 -4.11 -10.28 19.38
C LEU A 299 -2.66 -9.96 19.73
N LEU A 300 -2.16 -8.76 19.41
CA LEU A 300 -0.80 -8.34 19.72
C LEU A 300 -0.52 -8.46 21.23
N LYS A 301 -1.38 -7.87 22.07
CA LYS A 301 -1.23 -7.91 23.54
C LYS A 301 -1.25 -9.35 24.05
N PHE A 302 -2.20 -10.16 23.58
CA PHE A 302 -2.28 -11.58 23.94
C PHE A 302 -1.01 -12.35 23.58
N VAL A 303 -0.50 -12.20 22.36
CA VAL A 303 0.69 -12.92 21.89
C VAL A 303 1.91 -12.54 22.71
N VAL A 304 2.13 -11.25 22.97
CA VAL A 304 3.28 -10.78 23.77
C VAL A 304 3.22 -11.33 25.20
N GLU A 305 2.06 -11.27 25.85
CA GLU A 305 1.87 -11.84 27.19
C GLU A 305 2.07 -13.35 27.21
N THR A 306 1.58 -14.05 26.18
CA THR A 306 1.69 -15.51 26.08
C THR A 306 3.13 -15.95 25.84
N LEU A 307 3.87 -15.24 24.98
CA LEU A 307 5.31 -15.45 24.77
C LEU A 307 6.08 -15.23 26.08
N ALA A 308 5.80 -14.13 26.79
CA ALA A 308 6.44 -13.84 28.08
C ALA A 308 6.13 -14.89 29.14
N LYS A 309 4.86 -15.31 29.26
CA LYS A 309 4.42 -16.35 30.21
C LYS A 309 5.11 -17.69 29.98
N HIS A 310 5.48 -18.00 28.74
CA HIS A 310 6.05 -19.28 28.34
C HIS A 310 7.52 -19.21 27.94
N GLU A 311 8.21 -18.10 28.20
CA GLU A 311 9.61 -17.87 27.82
C GLU A 311 10.54 -19.03 28.23
N ARG A 312 10.35 -19.58 29.45
CA ARG A 312 11.15 -20.69 29.99
C ARG A 312 10.72 -22.08 29.49
N ASN A 313 9.62 -22.18 28.77
CA ASN A 313 9.04 -23.45 28.32
C ASN A 313 9.43 -23.80 26.89
N PHE A 314 10.07 -22.87 26.16
CA PHE A 314 10.56 -23.13 24.82
C PHE A 314 11.75 -24.09 24.86
N GLU A 315 11.77 -25.02 23.92
CA GLU A 315 12.92 -25.91 23.70
C GLU A 315 14.14 -25.09 23.29
N GLU A 316 15.35 -25.56 23.62
CA GLU A 316 16.61 -24.85 23.38
C GLU A 316 16.77 -24.38 21.93
N SER A 317 16.32 -25.18 20.96
CA SER A 317 16.37 -24.84 19.54
C SER A 317 15.44 -23.70 19.12
N ARG A 318 14.42 -23.38 19.92
CA ARG A 318 13.39 -22.37 19.63
C ARG A 318 13.41 -21.18 20.58
N ALA A 319 14.07 -21.32 21.73
CA ALA A 319 14.19 -20.25 22.72
C ALA A 319 14.79 -18.95 22.14
N PRO A 320 15.83 -18.98 21.27
CA PRO A 320 16.33 -17.75 20.65
C PRO A 320 15.30 -17.04 19.78
N THR A 321 14.56 -17.78 18.95
CA THR A 321 13.48 -17.23 18.11
C THR A 321 12.35 -16.67 18.96
N ALA A 322 11.96 -17.38 20.02
CA ALA A 322 10.91 -16.92 20.94
C ALA A 322 11.30 -15.62 21.65
N ALA A 323 12.55 -15.50 22.10
CA ALA A 323 13.08 -14.29 22.73
C ALA A 323 13.09 -13.09 21.77
N LEU A 324 13.52 -13.30 20.51
CA LEU A 324 13.49 -12.27 19.48
C LEU A 324 12.05 -11.81 19.17
N LEU A 325 11.11 -12.75 19.04
CA LEU A 325 9.70 -12.42 18.83
C LEU A 325 9.11 -11.67 20.02
N LEU A 326 9.43 -12.07 21.25
CA LEU A 326 8.96 -11.37 22.44
C LEU A 326 9.43 -9.90 22.45
N GLU A 327 10.71 -9.66 22.19
CA GLU A 327 11.27 -8.30 22.14
C GLU A 327 10.75 -7.49 20.94
N ALA A 328 10.53 -8.13 19.79
CA ALA A 328 9.86 -7.50 18.65
C ALA A 328 8.45 -7.08 19.03
N GLY A 329 7.66 -7.98 19.62
CA GLY A 329 6.31 -7.71 20.07
C GLY A 329 6.21 -6.59 21.10
N ARG A 330 7.16 -6.51 22.04
CA ARG A 330 7.24 -5.39 23.00
C ARG A 330 7.47 -4.06 22.27
N ALA A 331 8.32 -4.05 21.26
CA ALA A 331 8.54 -2.86 20.43
C ALA A 331 7.28 -2.47 19.62
N ALA A 332 6.55 -3.46 19.08
CA ALA A 332 5.26 -3.23 18.42
C ALA A 332 4.18 -2.68 19.37
N VAL A 333 4.08 -3.21 20.60
CA VAL A 333 3.17 -2.68 21.62
C VAL A 333 3.52 -1.22 21.94
N LYS A 334 4.81 -0.91 22.09
CA LYS A 334 5.26 0.47 22.31
C LYS A 334 4.88 1.39 21.15
N PHE A 335 5.02 0.94 19.91
CA PHE A 335 4.59 1.68 18.73
C PHE A 335 3.09 2.00 18.78
N ASP A 336 2.25 0.98 19.03
CA ASP A 336 0.80 1.14 19.14
C ASP A 336 0.40 2.07 20.30
N ASP A 337 1.04 1.93 21.46
CA ASP A 337 0.74 2.76 22.63
C ASP A 337 1.13 4.23 22.38
N THR A 338 2.28 4.49 21.76
CA THR A 338 2.70 5.84 21.35
C THR A 338 1.72 6.44 20.34
N LEU A 339 1.28 5.65 19.34
CA LEU A 339 0.29 6.11 18.36
C LEU A 339 -1.06 6.44 19.02
N ASN A 340 -1.53 5.59 19.94
CA ASN A 340 -2.81 5.74 20.62
C ASN A 340 -2.85 6.90 21.63
N GLN A 341 -1.68 7.36 22.11
CA GLN A 341 -1.58 8.54 22.98
C GLN A 341 -1.79 9.85 22.21
N HIS A 342 -1.71 9.83 20.88
CA HIS A 342 -1.89 10.99 20.05
C HIS A 342 -3.32 11.09 19.51
N SER A 343 -3.94 12.25 19.71
CA SER A 343 -5.26 12.59 19.18
C SER A 343 -5.22 13.71 18.14
N GLY A 344 -4.03 14.19 17.76
CA GLY A 344 -3.81 15.29 16.84
C GLY A 344 -3.43 14.86 15.41
N ARG A 345 -3.30 15.83 14.51
CA ARG A 345 -2.76 15.65 13.15
C ARG A 345 -1.27 15.99 13.03
N PRO A 346 -0.72 17.04 13.67
CA PRO A 346 0.72 17.20 13.67
C PRO A 346 1.33 16.25 14.70
N VAL A 347 1.92 15.17 14.20
CA VAL A 347 2.79 14.31 15.01
C VAL A 347 4.05 15.12 15.33
N SER A 348 4.38 15.28 16.61
CA SER A 348 5.58 16.02 17.02
C SER A 348 6.84 15.28 16.53
N SER A 349 7.93 16.02 16.28
CA SER A 349 9.22 15.43 15.91
C SER A 349 9.68 14.38 16.95
N GLU A 350 9.47 14.65 18.24
CA GLU A 350 9.74 13.70 19.33
C GLU A 350 8.93 12.39 19.16
N MET A 351 7.63 12.50 18.87
CA MET A 351 6.79 11.34 18.65
C MET A 351 7.17 10.57 17.38
N CYS A 352 7.49 11.26 16.28
CA CYS A 352 8.04 10.65 15.07
C CYS A 352 9.29 9.83 15.39
N GLN A 353 10.21 10.37 16.19
CA GLN A 353 11.42 9.68 16.61
C GLN A 353 11.11 8.44 17.47
N GLN A 354 10.13 8.52 18.39
CA GLN A 354 9.70 7.39 19.21
C GLN A 354 9.04 6.27 18.38
N LEU A 355 8.20 6.65 17.42
CA LEU A 355 7.57 5.73 16.47
C LEU A 355 8.62 5.04 15.60
N LEU A 356 9.54 5.80 15.01
CA LEU A 356 10.62 5.25 14.19
C LEU A 356 11.50 4.28 14.99
N PHE A 357 11.91 4.65 16.20
CA PHE A 357 12.71 3.78 17.06
C PHE A 357 11.99 2.46 17.36
N SER A 358 10.71 2.52 17.70
CA SER A 358 9.91 1.34 18.04
C SER A 358 9.70 0.46 16.81
N PHE A 359 9.42 1.06 15.64
CA PHE A 359 9.28 0.36 14.38
C PHE A 359 10.58 -0.31 13.94
N THR A 360 11.71 0.40 13.92
CA THR A 360 13.02 -0.15 13.52
C THR A 360 13.45 -1.28 14.45
N ARG A 361 13.25 -1.12 15.77
CA ARG A 361 13.52 -2.19 16.74
C ARG A 361 12.65 -3.42 16.44
N PHE A 362 11.35 -3.23 16.22
CA PHE A 362 10.44 -4.31 15.84
C PHE A 362 10.91 -5.02 14.57
N ALA A 363 11.16 -4.27 13.49
CA ALA A 363 11.51 -4.80 12.18
C ALA A 363 12.80 -5.64 12.24
N CYS A 364 13.86 -5.08 12.84
CA CYS A 364 15.14 -5.78 12.97
C CYS A 364 15.05 -7.06 13.82
N LEU A 365 14.29 -7.05 14.91
CA LEU A 365 14.13 -8.23 15.77
C LEU A 365 13.24 -9.29 15.12
N PHE A 366 12.18 -8.85 14.42
CA PHE A 366 11.27 -9.75 13.72
C PHE A 366 11.97 -10.43 12.53
N GLU A 367 12.74 -9.68 11.74
CA GLU A 367 13.57 -10.22 10.66
C GLU A 367 14.59 -11.25 11.18
N LYS A 368 15.31 -10.93 12.26
CA LYS A 368 16.23 -11.87 12.93
C LYS A 368 15.53 -13.13 13.44
N ALA A 369 14.24 -13.06 13.77
CA ALA A 369 13.43 -14.22 14.13
C ALA A 369 12.96 -15.03 12.90
N GLY A 370 13.37 -14.65 11.68
CA GLY A 370 12.93 -15.24 10.42
C GLY A 370 11.58 -14.71 9.93
N GLY A 371 11.17 -13.54 10.42
CA GLY A 371 10.03 -12.79 9.88
C GLY A 371 10.37 -12.17 8.52
N LYS A 372 9.34 -11.86 7.73
CA LYS A 372 9.44 -11.15 6.46
C LYS A 372 8.42 -10.04 6.38
#